data_AF-A0A1H4WL89-F1
#
_entry.id   AF-A0A1H4WL89-F1
#
_cell.length_a   1.000
_cell.length_b   1.000
_cell.length_c   1.000
_cell.angle_alpha   90.00
_cell.angle_beta   90.00
_cell.angle_gamma   90.00
#
_symmetry.space_group_name_H-M   'P 1'
#
loop_
_entity.id
_entity.type
_entity.pdbx_description
1 polymer ?
#
loop_
_entity_poly.entity_id
_entity_poly.type
_entity_poly.pdbx_seq_one_letter_code
_entity_poly.pdbx_strand_id
1 'polypeptide(L)'
;MTRAVIVSLFSTDADWRALSPNTAEWSSPEGHVVTVHVTDDMAEVRVDHAGDAVSSVLDLGPCADPGEAHARIEEEAEFLLRQVEN
;
A
#
# COMPACT_ATOMS: atom_id res chain seq x y z
N MET A 1 -8.45 -16.07 -4.67
CA MET A 1 -9.52 -15.14 -5.13
C MET A 1 -8.97 -13.71 -5.03
N THR A 2 -7.76 -13.52 -5.53
CA THR A 2 -6.85 -12.42 -5.15
C THR A 2 -7.02 -11.16 -5.98
N ARG A 3 -7.51 -11.32 -7.22
CA ARG A 3 -7.56 -10.27 -8.25
C ARG A 3 -8.54 -9.12 -7.95
N ALA A 4 -9.44 -9.27 -6.97
CA ALA A 4 -10.49 -8.29 -6.71
C ALA A 4 -10.14 -7.32 -5.58
N VAL A 5 -9.15 -7.64 -4.73
CA VAL A 5 -8.93 -6.90 -3.49
C VAL A 5 -8.27 -5.55 -3.79
N ILE A 6 -7.08 -5.47 -4.41
CA ILE A 6 -6.43 -4.16 -4.67
C ILE A 6 -7.27 -3.25 -5.55
N VAL A 7 -7.85 -3.77 -6.64
CA VAL A 7 -8.66 -2.92 -7.53
C VAL A 7 -9.86 -2.35 -6.78
N SER A 8 -10.43 -3.05 -5.82
CA SER A 8 -11.51 -2.51 -4.98
C SER A 8 -11.03 -1.62 -3.84
N LEU A 9 -9.87 -1.89 -3.25
CA LEU A 9 -9.28 -1.09 -2.16
C LEU A 9 -8.86 0.30 -2.64
N PHE A 10 -8.09 0.33 -3.73
CA PHE A 10 -7.41 1.55 -4.16
C PHE A 10 -8.13 2.26 -5.31
N SER A 11 -9.15 1.68 -5.96
CA SER A 11 -9.95 2.44 -6.94
C SER A 11 -10.96 3.39 -6.31
N THR A 12 -11.27 3.23 -5.02
CA THR A 12 -12.13 4.17 -4.27
C THR A 12 -11.39 5.40 -3.77
N ASP A 13 -10.07 5.32 -3.67
CA ASP A 13 -9.24 6.42 -3.23
C ASP A 13 -8.67 7.15 -4.45
N ALA A 14 -9.02 8.43 -4.61
CA ALA A 14 -8.72 9.21 -5.81
C ALA A 14 -7.21 9.47 -6.01
N ASP A 15 -6.42 9.27 -4.96
CA ASP A 15 -5.00 9.55 -4.92
C ASP A 15 -4.15 8.32 -5.31
N TRP A 16 -4.69 7.10 -5.18
CA TRP A 16 -3.97 5.89 -5.56
C TRP A 16 -4.14 5.53 -7.04
N ARG A 17 -3.02 5.24 -7.68
CA ARG A 17 -2.96 4.78 -9.06
C ARG A 17 -2.66 3.28 -9.10
N ALA A 18 -3.59 2.49 -9.63
CA ALA A 18 -3.32 1.09 -9.90
C ALA A 18 -2.28 0.95 -11.05
N LEU A 19 -1.15 0.31 -10.75
CA LEU A 19 -0.10 -0.02 -11.74
C LEU A 19 -0.31 -1.41 -12.34
N SER A 20 -0.80 -2.34 -11.53
CA SER A 20 -1.11 -3.72 -11.92
C SER A 20 -2.29 -4.24 -11.08
N PRO A 21 -2.88 -5.41 -11.40
CA PRO A 21 -3.96 -5.99 -10.60
C PRO A 21 -3.59 -6.21 -9.13
N ASN A 22 -2.28 -6.36 -8.87
CA ASN A 22 -1.71 -6.65 -7.57
C ASN A 22 -0.77 -5.51 -7.11
N THR A 23 -0.82 -4.32 -7.72
CA THR A 23 0.06 -3.21 -7.33
C THR A 23 -0.61 -1.87 -7.50
N ALA A 24 -0.58 -1.06 -6.46
CA ALA A 24 -1.02 0.33 -6.47
C ALA A 24 0.13 1.24 -6.01
N GLU A 25 0.11 2.48 -6.47
CA GLU A 25 1.08 3.50 -6.10
C GLU A 25 0.36 4.80 -5.76
N TRP A 26 0.80 5.47 -4.71
CA TRP A 26 0.40 6.82 -4.37
C TRP A 26 1.64 7.71 -4.34
N SER A 27 1.52 8.92 -4.86
CA SER A 27 2.59 9.92 -4.83
C SER A 27 2.10 11.15 -4.10
N SER A 28 2.81 11.54 -3.05
CA SER A 28 2.51 12.76 -2.31
C SER A 28 3.12 13.98 -3.01
N PRO A 29 2.53 15.19 -2.83
CA PRO A 29 3.10 16.42 -3.37
C PRO A 29 4.49 16.77 -2.78
N GLU A 30 4.84 16.18 -1.64
CA GLU A 30 6.15 16.31 -1.01
C GLU A 30 7.21 15.39 -1.64
N GLY A 31 6.83 14.58 -2.64
CA GLY A 31 7.73 13.72 -3.39
C GLY A 31 7.95 12.35 -2.75
N HIS A 32 7.10 11.94 -1.81
CA HIS A 32 7.07 10.56 -1.32
C HIS A 32 6.31 9.71 -2.33
N VAL A 33 6.87 8.55 -2.67
CA VAL A 33 6.22 7.54 -3.52
C VAL A 33 5.95 6.32 -2.65
N VAL A 34 4.68 6.00 -2.45
CA VAL A 34 4.25 4.82 -1.73
C VAL A 34 3.81 3.78 -2.74
N THR A 35 4.47 2.64 -2.78
CA THR A 35 4.09 1.49 -3.60
C THR A 35 3.58 0.37 -2.71
N VAL A 36 2.43 -0.19 -3.06
CA VAL A 36 1.84 -1.33 -2.36
C VAL A 36 1.70 -2.49 -3.34
N HIS A 37 2.21 -3.65 -2.97
CA HIS A 37 2.02 -4.91 -3.67
C HIS A 37 1.25 -5.91 -2.80
N VAL A 38 0.06 -6.35 -3.21
CA VAL A 38 -0.77 -7.28 -2.41
C VAL A 38 -0.91 -8.64 -3.10
N THR A 39 -0.83 -9.68 -2.28
CA THR A 39 -1.00 -11.10 -2.62
C THR A 39 -2.14 -11.70 -1.77
N ASP A 40 -2.39 -13.01 -1.82
CA ASP A 40 -3.53 -13.63 -1.12
C ASP A 40 -3.50 -13.41 0.40
N ASP A 41 -2.32 -13.44 1.01
CA ASP A 41 -2.19 -13.39 2.47
C ASP A 41 -1.22 -12.30 2.96
N MET A 42 -0.62 -11.54 2.04
CA MET A 42 0.42 -10.56 2.38
C MET A 42 0.33 -9.30 1.54
N ALA A 43 0.75 -8.17 2.12
CA ALA A 43 1.00 -6.92 1.42
C ALA A 43 2.42 -6.42 1.69
N GLU A 44 3.16 -6.08 0.66
CA GLU A 44 4.39 -5.32 0.77
C GLU A 44 4.07 -3.84 0.59
N VAL A 45 4.46 -3.02 1.56
CA VAL A 45 4.32 -1.55 1.53
C VAL A 45 5.72 -0.96 1.48
N ARG A 46 5.97 -0.14 0.47
CA ARG A 46 7.25 0.50 0.21
C ARG A 46 7.05 2.00 0.13
N VAL A 47 7.89 2.77 0.81
CA VAL A 47 7.92 4.23 0.76
C VAL A 47 9.31 4.65 0.28
N ASP A 48 9.36 5.37 -0.83
CA ASP A 48 10.57 5.97 -1.39
C ASP A 48 10.47 7.49 -1.29
N HIS A 49 11.55 8.15 -0.85
CA HIS A 49 11.66 9.61 -0.81
C HIS A 49 13.11 10.05 -1.03
N ALA A 50 13.36 10.93 -2.00
CA ALA A 50 14.65 11.58 -2.22
C ALA A 50 15.90 10.66 -2.32
N GLY A 51 15.73 9.36 -2.59
CA GLY A 51 16.82 8.38 -2.68
C GLY A 51 16.92 7.44 -1.48
N ASP A 52 16.17 7.69 -0.41
CA ASP A 52 15.97 6.79 0.72
C ASP A 52 14.70 5.97 0.51
N ALA A 53 14.74 4.71 0.94
CA ALA A 53 13.62 3.79 0.79
C ALA A 53 13.46 2.93 2.04
N VAL A 54 12.24 2.87 2.55
CA VAL A 54 11.84 1.94 3.61
C VAL A 54 10.73 1.03 3.09
N SER A 55 10.71 -0.20 3.57
CA SER A 55 9.70 -1.17 3.17
C SER A 55 9.35 -2.08 4.33
N SER A 56 8.09 -2.47 4.39
CA SER A 56 7.59 -3.44 5.35
C SER A 56 6.67 -4.45 4.65
N VAL A 57 6.61 -5.65 5.20
CA VAL A 57 5.73 -6.72 4.72
C VAL A 57 4.71 -7.01 5.80
N LEU A 58 3.44 -6.82 5.48
CA LEU A 58 2.31 -7.15 6.31
C LEU A 58 1.80 -8.54 5.98
N ASP A 59 1.67 -9.36 7.01
CA ASP A 59 0.82 -10.54 6.97
C ASP A 59 -0.64 -10.09 7.13
N LEU A 60 -1.40 -10.14 6.03
CA LEU A 60 -2.83 -9.86 6.03
C LEU A 60 -3.63 -11.08 6.50
N GLY A 61 -3.00 -12.26 6.54
CA GLY A 61 -3.63 -13.53 6.85
C GLY A 61 -4.71 -13.87 5.80
N PRO A 62 -5.60 -14.83 6.10
CA PRO A 62 -6.77 -15.12 5.27
C PRO A 62 -7.78 -13.98 5.40
N CYS A 63 -7.44 -12.81 4.86
CA CYS A 63 -8.24 -11.60 4.99
C CYS A 63 -9.53 -11.78 4.18
N ALA A 64 -10.63 -12.00 4.90
CA ALA A 64 -11.95 -12.19 4.30
C ALA A 64 -12.62 -10.86 3.93
N ASP A 65 -12.20 -9.75 4.56
CA ASP A 65 -12.76 -8.43 4.37
C ASP A 65 -11.74 -7.49 3.68
N PRO A 66 -12.03 -7.01 2.47
CA PRO A 66 -11.17 -6.05 1.79
C PRO A 66 -10.94 -4.78 2.63
N GLY A 67 -11.96 -4.22 3.28
CA GLY A 67 -11.82 -2.97 4.04
C GLY A 67 -10.81 -3.08 5.19
N GLU A 68 -10.76 -4.22 5.88
CA GLU A 68 -9.76 -4.49 6.91
C GLU A 68 -8.34 -4.55 6.33
N ALA A 69 -8.14 -5.20 5.18
CA ALA A 69 -6.84 -5.19 4.50
C ALA A 69 -6.43 -3.77 4.09
N HIS A 70 -7.38 -2.95 3.64
CA HIS A 70 -7.14 -1.53 3.31
C HIS A 70 -6.55 -0.80 4.50
N ALA A 71 -7.27 -0.80 5.62
CA ALA A 71 -6.94 0.00 6.79
C ALA A 71 -5.57 -0.38 7.36
N ARG A 72 -5.23 -1.68 7.33
CA ARG A 72 -3.92 -2.17 7.78
C ARG A 72 -2.79 -1.71 6.86
N ILE A 73 -3.01 -1.70 5.55
CA ILE A 73 -2.02 -1.21 4.57
C ILE A 73 -1.83 0.31 4.72
N GLU A 74 -2.91 1.07 4.90
CA GLU A 74 -2.84 2.51 5.15
C GLU A 74 -2.09 2.83 6.43
N GLU A 75 -2.40 2.14 7.53
CA GLU A 75 -1.70 2.33 8.81
C GLU A 75 -0.20 2.07 8.68
N GLU A 76 0.20 1.03 7.94
CA GLU A 76 1.63 0.78 7.71
C GLU A 76 2.25 1.82 6.78
N ALA A 77 1.56 2.23 5.72
CA ALA A 77 2.05 3.28 4.83
C ALA A 77 2.30 4.57 5.60
N GLU A 78 1.36 4.98 6.46
CA GLU A 78 1.52 6.14 7.36
C GLU A 78 2.67 5.97 8.35
N PHE A 79 2.83 4.77 8.93
CA PHE A 79 3.95 4.48 9.82
C PHE A 79 5.29 4.64 9.11
N LEU A 80 5.43 4.08 7.92
CA LEU A 80 6.65 4.15 7.11
C LEU A 80 6.94 5.57 6.62
N LEU A 81 5.92 6.32 6.20
CA LEU A 81 6.07 7.73 5.83
C LEU A 81 6.67 8.53 6.98
N ARG A 82 6.15 8.37 8.20
CA ARG A 82 6.71 9.04 9.39
C ARG A 82 8.15 8.63 9.70
N GLN A 83 8.60 7.45 9.29
CA GLN A 83 10.01 7.05 9.44
C GLN A 83 10.92 7.77 8.45
N VAL A 84 10.42 8.09 7.27
CA VAL A 84 11.17 8.78 6.21
C VAL A 84 11.17 10.30 6.41
N GLU A 85 10.15 10.84 7.07
CA GLU A 85 10.03 12.26 7.41
C GLU A 85 10.86 12.70 8.64
N ASN A 86 11.39 11.76 9.44
CA ASN A 86 12.21 12.03 10.65
C ASN A 86 13.70 11.85 10.40
#